data_AF-A0A7S8CDA1-F1
#
_entry.id   AF-A0A7S8CDA1-F1
#
_cell.length_a   1.000
_cell.length_b   1.000
_cell.length_c   1.000
_cell.angle_alpha   90.00
_cell.angle_beta   90.00
_cell.angle_gamma   90.00
#
_symmetry.space_group_name_H-M   'P 1'
#
loop_
_entity.id
_entity.type
_entity.pdbx_description
1 polymer ?
#
loop_
_entity_poly.entity_id
_entity_poly.type
_entity_poly.pdbx_seq_one_letter_code
_entity_poly.pdbx_strand_id
1 'polypeptide(L)'
;MILLFIILVPLFLYYFFKTLKFTYSLEGKDERGQQIQNISFKYSIPILPIGWLLLDSYHKYISDLSLEFFRDTVWILIILMFIIQGAIITNLRKKL
;
A
#
# COMPACT_ATOMS: atom_id res chain seq x y z
N MET A 1 3.92 -1.64 18.39
CA MET A 1 2.95 -1.67 17.27
C MET A 1 2.02 -0.47 17.26
N ILE A 2 1.39 -0.09 18.37
CA ILE A 2 0.47 1.07 18.45
C ILE A 2 1.03 2.38 17.87
N LEU A 3 2.27 2.76 18.23
CA LEU A 3 2.91 3.98 17.69
C LEU A 3 3.04 3.96 16.15
N LEU A 4 3.32 2.80 15.55
CA LEU A 4 3.36 2.66 14.10
C LEU A 4 1.98 2.89 13.50
N PHE A 5 0.93 2.30 14.08
CA PHE A 5 -0.45 2.53 13.62
C PHE A 5 -0.89 3.98 13.75
N ILE A 6 -0.52 4.68 14.83
CA ILE A 6 -0.83 6.11 15.02
C ILE A 6 -0.26 6.97 13.89
N ILE A 7 0.89 6.60 13.32
CA ILE A 7 1.52 7.34 12.23
C ILE A 7 1.00 6.85 10.87
N LEU A 8 0.92 5.53 10.69
CA LEU A 8 0.58 4.92 9.41
C LEU A 8 -0.89 5.08 9.06
N VAL A 9 -1.82 5.04 10.03
CA VAL A 9 -3.26 5.13 9.75
C VAL A 9 -3.65 6.50 9.18
N PRO A 10 -3.24 7.65 9.75
CA PRO A 10 -3.51 8.95 9.12
C PRO A 10 -2.91 9.07 7.71
N LEU A 11 -1.68 8.57 7.52
CA LEU A 11 -1.01 8.59 6.22
C LEU A 11 -1.73 7.71 5.19
N PHE A 12 -2.18 6.54 5.63
CA PHE A 12 -3.03 5.64 4.87
C PHE A 12 -4.32 6.31 4.45
N LEU A 13 -5.09 6.89 5.39
CA LEU A 13 -6.35 7.55 5.08
C LEU A 13 -6.15 8.68 4.05
N TYR A 14 -5.08 9.46 4.19
CA TYR A 14 -4.74 10.53 3.25
C TYR A 14 -4.49 10.01 1.83
N TYR A 15 -3.61 9.01 1.67
CA TYR A 15 -3.26 8.48 0.35
C TYR A 15 -4.36 7.61 -0.25
N PHE A 16 -5.08 6.85 0.58
CA PHE A 16 -6.22 6.07 0.16
C PHE A 16 -7.33 6.98 -0.37
N PHE A 17 -7.64 8.07 0.32
CA PHE A 17 -8.59 9.07 -0.17
C PHE A 17 -8.16 9.66 -1.51
N LYS A 18 -6.86 9.97 -1.69
CA LYS A 18 -6.35 10.43 -2.99
C LYS A 18 -6.47 9.40 -4.09
N THR A 19 -6.18 8.13 -3.81
CA THR A 19 -6.35 7.03 -4.76
C THR A 19 -7.80 6.95 -5.21
N LEU A 20 -8.75 6.90 -4.26
CA LEU A 20 -10.18 6.85 -4.58
C LEU A 20 -10.61 8.07 -5.40
N LYS A 21 -10.24 9.28 -4.95
CA LYS A 21 -10.57 10.53 -5.65
C LYS A 21 -10.05 10.54 -7.08
N PHE A 22 -8.85 10.01 -7.32
CA PHE A 22 -8.26 9.94 -8.65
C PHE A 22 -8.94 8.88 -9.51
N THR A 23 -9.09 7.65 -9.03
CA THR A 23 -9.71 6.54 -9.77
C THR A 23 -11.14 6.87 -10.22
N TYR A 24 -11.92 7.59 -9.40
CA TYR A 24 -13.29 7.98 -9.75
C TYR A 24 -13.41 9.31 -10.51
N SER A 25 -12.33 10.08 -10.66
CA SER A 25 -12.37 11.33 -11.42
C SER A 25 -12.45 11.06 -12.93
N LEU A 26 -12.80 12.10 -13.71
CA LEU A 26 -12.74 12.03 -15.18
C LEU A 26 -11.29 11.77 -15.65
N GLU A 27 -10.33 12.43 -15.02
CA GLU A 27 -8.89 12.27 -15.26
C GLU A 27 -8.43 10.82 -15.02
N GLY A 28 -8.94 10.13 -14.00
CA GLY A 28 -8.57 8.74 -13.74
C GLY A 28 -9.07 7.77 -14.80
N LYS A 29 -10.11 8.14 -15.55
CA LYS A 29 -10.79 7.27 -16.53
C LYS A 29 -10.24 7.43 -17.95
N ASP A 30 -9.51 8.51 -18.23
CA ASP A 30 -8.85 8.69 -19.52
C ASP A 30 -7.65 7.73 -19.70
N GLU A 31 -7.11 7.66 -20.91
CA GLU A 31 -5.99 6.74 -21.22
C GLU A 31 -4.76 7.00 -20.35
N ARG A 32 -4.45 8.28 -20.09
CA ARG A 32 -3.32 8.68 -19.25
C ARG A 32 -3.57 8.30 -17.78
N GLY A 33 -4.78 8.49 -17.28
CA GLY A 33 -5.22 8.10 -15.96
C GLY A 33 -5.10 6.60 -15.75
N GLN A 34 -5.53 5.81 -16.73
CA GLN A 34 -5.35 4.37 -16.72
C GLN A 34 -3.88 3.96 -16.71
N GLN A 35 -3.00 4.63 -17.47
CA GLN A 35 -1.56 4.40 -17.41
C GLN A 35 -1.00 4.70 -16.01
N ILE A 36 -1.39 5.81 -15.39
CA ILE A 36 -0.98 6.16 -14.02
C ILE A 36 -1.44 5.09 -13.03
N GLN A 37 -2.69 4.63 -13.13
CA GLN A 37 -3.22 3.57 -12.28
C GLN A 37 -2.43 2.26 -12.46
N ASN A 38 -2.20 1.83 -13.69
CA ASN A 38 -1.42 0.62 -13.99
C ASN A 38 0.00 0.69 -13.42
N ILE A 39 0.69 1.82 -13.59
CA ILE A 39 2.03 2.01 -13.03
C ILE A 39 1.96 1.97 -11.49
N SER A 40 0.99 2.65 -10.87
CA SER A 40 0.85 2.62 -9.41
C SER A 40 0.62 1.22 -8.86
N PHE A 41 -0.22 0.42 -9.51
CA PHE A 41 -0.49 -0.97 -9.12
C PHE A 41 0.73 -1.87 -9.33
N LYS A 42 1.49 -1.67 -10.41
CA LYS A 42 2.72 -2.42 -10.68
C LYS A 42 3.73 -2.32 -9.53
N TYR A 43 3.79 -1.17 -8.86
CA TYR A 43 4.68 -0.98 -7.71
C TYR A 43 4.03 -1.33 -6.36
N SER A 44 2.73 -1.15 -6.20
CA SER A 44 2.08 -1.38 -4.90
C SER A 44 1.69 -2.83 -4.67
N ILE A 45 1.16 -3.53 -5.68
CA ILE A 45 0.66 -4.92 -5.54
C ILE A 45 1.73 -5.87 -4.99
N PRO A 46 3.00 -5.86 -5.45
CA PRO A 46 4.01 -6.81 -4.98
C PRO A 46 4.31 -6.73 -3.48
N ILE A 47 3.99 -5.62 -2.80
CA ILE A 47 4.26 -5.41 -1.38
C ILE A 47 3.60 -6.50 -0.53
N LEU A 48 2.37 -6.89 -0.86
CA LEU A 48 1.63 -7.90 -0.12
C LEU A 48 2.26 -9.31 -0.24
N PRO A 49 2.40 -9.91 -1.43
CA PRO A 49 2.95 -11.26 -1.55
C PRO A 49 4.42 -11.32 -1.11
N ILE A 50 5.24 -10.30 -1.41
CA ILE A 50 6.64 -10.28 -0.98
C ILE A 50 6.73 -10.11 0.54
N GLY A 51 6.01 -9.13 1.11
CA GLY A 51 6.03 -8.89 2.55
C GLY A 51 5.48 -10.07 3.35
N TRP A 52 4.41 -10.70 2.85
CA TRP A 52 3.86 -11.91 3.46
C TRP A 52 4.83 -13.08 3.38
N LEU A 53 5.48 -13.32 2.24
CA LEU A 53 6.46 -14.39 2.08
C LEU A 53 7.65 -14.20 3.02
N LEU A 54 8.11 -12.96 3.21
CA LEU A 54 9.17 -12.64 4.17
C LEU A 54 8.72 -12.88 5.62
N LEU A 55 7.49 -12.48 5.96
CA LEU A 55 6.92 -12.68 7.30
C LEU A 55 6.74 -14.17 7.63
N ASP A 56 6.18 -14.93 6.71
CA ASP A 56 5.96 -16.37 6.84
C ASP A 56 7.30 -17.12 6.95
N SER A 57 8.28 -16.77 6.11
CA SER A 57 9.63 -17.33 6.18
C SER A 57 10.30 -17.04 7.51
N TYR A 58 10.14 -15.82 8.04
CA TYR A 58 10.68 -15.46 9.36
C TYR A 58 10.02 -16.28 10.47
N HIS A 59 8.68 -16.35 10.45
CA HIS A 59 7.90 -17.13 11.41
C HIS A 59 8.36 -18.60 11.44
N LYS A 60 8.53 -19.20 10.25
CA LYS A 60 8.82 -20.63 10.11
C LYS A 60 10.28 -21.01 10.38
N TYR A 61 11.24 -20.17 9.97
CA TYR A 61 12.66 -20.57 9.94
C TYR A 61 13.53 -19.82 10.95
N ILE A 62 13.07 -18.71 11.52
CA ILE A 62 13.88 -17.88 12.43
C ILE A 62 13.28 -17.90 13.83
N SER A 63 12.01 -17.53 13.98
CA SER A 63 11.34 -17.47 15.29
C SER A 63 9.84 -17.50 15.15
N ASP A 64 9.19 -18.33 15.96
CA ASP A 64 7.73 -18.37 16.08
C ASP A 64 7.19 -17.01 16.54
N LEU A 65 6.56 -16.31 15.61
CA LEU A 65 5.82 -15.08 15.90
C LEU A 65 4.48 -15.39 16.56
N SER A 66 4.10 -14.58 17.55
CA SER A 66 2.74 -14.64 18.10
C SER A 66 1.71 -14.29 17.01
N LEU A 67 0.51 -14.87 17.11
CA LEU A 67 -0.59 -14.59 16.19
C LEU A 67 -0.90 -13.10 16.09
N GLU A 68 -0.86 -12.38 17.22
CA GLU A 68 -1.08 -10.94 17.27
C GLU A 68 -0.03 -10.18 16.45
N PHE A 69 1.26 -10.49 16.64
CA PHE A 69 2.34 -9.82 15.93
C PHE A 69 2.29 -10.11 14.41
N PHE A 70 2.00 -11.37 14.04
CA PHE A 70 1.83 -11.76 12.65
C PHE A 70 0.69 -10.97 11.99
N ARG A 71 -0.49 -10.95 12.63
CA ARG A 71 -1.67 -10.24 12.13
C ARG A 71 -1.41 -8.73 12.00
N ASP A 72 -0.80 -8.11 13.01
CA ASP A 72 -0.47 -6.69 12.99
C ASP A 72 0.50 -6.35 11.85
N THR A 73 1.47 -7.22 11.60
CA THR A 73 2.42 -7.04 10.49
C THR A 73 1.74 -7.14 9.13
N VAL A 74 0.81 -8.09 8.95
CA VAL A 74 -0.01 -8.18 7.73
C VAL A 74 -0.81 -6.90 7.52
N TRP A 75 -1.43 -6.36 8.57
CA TRP A 75 -2.14 -5.07 8.46
C TRP A 75 -1.22 -3.92 8.06
N ILE A 76 0.00 -3.88 8.59
CA ILE A 76 1.01 -2.90 8.18
C ILE A 76 1.34 -3.04 6.70
N LEU A 77 1.48 -4.26 6.16
CA LEU A 77 1.72 -4.48 4.73
C LEU A 77 0.57 -3.94 3.85
N ILE A 78 -0.68 -4.20 4.24
CA ILE A 78 -1.87 -3.69 3.53
C ILE A 78 -1.87 -2.15 3.54
N ILE A 79 -1.62 -1.54 4.70
CA ILE A 79 -1.56 -0.09 4.86
C ILE A 79 -0.47 0.50 3.96
N LEU A 80 0.73 -0.07 3.98
CA LEU A 80 1.86 0.38 3.17
C LEU A 80 1.57 0.28 1.67
N MET A 81 0.90 -0.78 1.23
CA MET A 81 0.49 -0.94 -0.17
C MET A 81 -0.35 0.26 -0.64
N PHE A 82 -1.38 0.65 0.10
CA PHE A 82 -2.23 1.78 -0.28
C PHE A 82 -1.54 3.14 -0.16
N ILE A 83 -0.66 3.31 0.83
CA ILE A 83 0.19 4.51 0.95
C ILE A 83 1.05 4.66 -0.31
N ILE A 84 1.74 3.60 -0.70
CA ILE A 84 2.63 3.60 -1.87
C ILE A 84 1.83 3.83 -3.15
N GLN A 85 0.68 3.18 -3.30
CA GLN A 85 -0.20 3.40 -4.45
C GLN A 85 -0.62 4.87 -4.59
N GLY A 86 -1.16 5.46 -3.52
CA GLY A 86 -1.61 6.86 -3.56
C GLY A 86 -0.46 7.86 -3.72
N ALA A 87 0.72 7.55 -3.17
CA ALA A 87 1.92 8.36 -3.35
C ALA A 87 2.38 8.38 -4.80
N ILE A 88 2.41 7.21 -5.47
CA ILE A 88 2.79 7.10 -6.88
C ILE A 88 1.78 7.83 -7.77
N ILE A 89 0.48 7.64 -7.55
CA ILE A 89 -0.57 8.38 -8.27
C ILE A 89 -0.34 9.89 -8.13
N THR A 90 -0.13 10.37 -6.90
CA THR A 90 0.08 11.80 -6.63
C THR A 90 1.34 12.35 -7.33
N ASN A 91 2.40 11.55 -7.43
CA ASN A 91 3.65 11.94 -8.05
C ASN A 91 3.54 11.95 -9.58
N LEU A 92 3.03 10.87 -10.18
CA LEU A 92 2.87 10.74 -11.63
C LEU A 92 1.88 11.78 -12.17
N ARG A 93 0.81 12.07 -11.44
CA ARG A 93 -0.15 13.12 -11.79
C ARG A 93 0.50 14.50 -11.97
N LYS A 94 1.55 14.81 -11.20
CA LYS A 94 2.29 16.08 -11.30
C LYS A 94 3.34 16.11 -12.41
N LYS A 95 3.79 14.93 -12.87
CA LYS A 95 4.94 14.79 -13.77
C LYS A 95 4.55 14.54 -15.23
N LEU A 96 3.51 13.73 -15.44
CA LEU A 96 2.92 13.51 -16.76
C LEU A 96 1.99 14.67 -17.10
#